data_AF-A0A6N4TKA1-F1
#
_entry.id   AF-A0A6N4TKA1-F1
#
_cell.length_a   1.000
_cell.length_b   1.000
_cell.length_c   1.000
_cell.angle_alpha   90.00
_cell.angle_beta   90.00
_cell.angle_gamma   90.00
#
_symmetry.space_group_name_H-M   'P 1'
#
loop_
_entity.id
_entity.type
_entity.pdbx_description
1 polymer ?
#
loop_
_entity_poly.entity_id
_entity_poly.type
_entity_poly.pdbx_seq_one_letter_code
_entity_poly.pdbx_strand_id
1 'polypeptide(L)'
;MKFLKDLFSQSIIIFIFLCVEWLALWSFQIESSIISYIFYMQIFLTACYFLCFYIYKKAQYKQLCEMDAKQFVQIESKSLMQEEVNRMMREVLENYTKSKQKYQKENQDRERCFEVWIHQIKTPIFAMKMLLEYIEDEKRKKQMRQELFKIERYTQMALNVFKMDEDYIIEKCSIEKLVQEAIRTYTLMFVEKGLRLDFVCDDFVVFTDKKWFVFVLEQLLDNAIKYTKEGTIHIHCDNNKISIRDEGCGIKEKDLKQILKKGYTGETGRNSKQASGMGLYFVKEICERLHVKLSFISHEKGLEVVLKPVNEELFDR
;
A
#
# COMPACT_ATOMS: atom_id res chain seq x y z
N MET A 1 19.61 -18.90 -24.12
CA MET A 1 20.98 -18.88 -24.69
C MET A 1 21.92 -19.96 -24.14
N LYS A 2 22.03 -20.20 -22.82
CA LYS A 2 22.94 -21.25 -22.28
C LYS A 2 22.57 -22.68 -22.70
N PHE A 3 21.29 -23.02 -22.78
CA PHE A 3 20.79 -24.32 -23.27
C PHE A 3 21.27 -24.66 -24.70
N LEU A 4 21.33 -23.67 -25.59
CA LEU A 4 21.79 -23.86 -26.97
C LEU A 4 23.30 -24.14 -27.04
N LYS A 5 24.10 -23.60 -26.11
CA LYS A 5 25.55 -23.84 -26.06
C LYS A 5 25.88 -25.27 -25.62
N ASP A 6 25.16 -25.80 -24.62
CA ASP A 6 25.35 -27.19 -24.17
C ASP A 6 24.90 -28.20 -25.24
N LEU A 7 23.85 -27.87 -25.99
CA LEU A 7 23.35 -28.73 -27.08
C LEU A 7 24.31 -28.72 -28.28
N PHE A 8 24.93 -27.57 -28.56
CA PHE A 8 25.90 -27.42 -29.65
C PHE A 8 27.16 -28.26 -29.45
N SER A 9 27.73 -28.30 -28.24
CA SER A 9 28.94 -29.09 -27.98
C SER A 9 28.71 -30.60 -28.10
N GLN A 10 27.57 -31.10 -27.60
CA GLN A 10 27.21 -32.53 -27.72
C GLN A 10 26.89 -32.91 -29.17
N SER A 11 26.26 -32.02 -29.93
CA SER A 11 25.93 -32.25 -31.35
C SER A 11 27.18 -32.42 -32.22
N ILE A 12 28.26 -31.67 -31.92
CA ILE A 12 29.54 -31.80 -32.63
C ILE A 12 30.15 -33.19 -32.43
N ILE A 13 30.12 -33.73 -31.21
CA ILE A 13 30.69 -35.05 -30.89
C ILE A 13 29.92 -36.16 -31.61
N ILE A 14 28.58 -36.10 -31.58
CA ILE A 14 27.72 -37.07 -32.26
C ILE A 14 27.94 -37.01 -33.79
N PHE A 15 28.07 -35.81 -34.34
CA PHE A 15 28.34 -35.63 -35.77
C PHE A 15 29.69 -36.24 -36.20
N ILE A 16 30.75 -36.01 -35.42
CA ILE A 16 32.06 -36.60 -35.70
C ILE A 16 31.97 -38.14 -35.67
N PHE A 17 31.27 -38.71 -34.69
CA PHE A 17 31.08 -40.14 -34.57
C PHE A 17 30.34 -40.74 -35.78
N LEU A 18 29.24 -40.10 -36.22
CA LEU A 18 28.47 -40.49 -37.41
C LEU A 18 29.33 -40.50 -38.68
N CYS A 19 30.17 -39.48 -38.86
CA CYS A 19 31.07 -39.40 -40.01
C CYS A 19 32.09 -40.54 -40.04
N VAL A 20 32.63 -40.93 -38.87
CA VAL A 20 33.60 -42.03 -38.76
C VAL A 20 32.93 -43.37 -39.09
N GLU A 21 31.73 -43.62 -38.58
CA GLU A 21 30.99 -44.85 -38.89
C GLU A 21 30.63 -44.95 -40.37
N TRP A 22 30.19 -43.85 -40.99
CA TRP A 22 29.89 -43.82 -42.42
C TRP A 22 31.12 -44.17 -43.27
N LEU A 23 32.28 -43.59 -42.92
CA LEU A 23 33.55 -43.91 -43.59
C LEU A 23 33.93 -45.39 -43.42
N ALA A 24 33.70 -45.97 -42.25
CA ALA A 24 33.98 -47.37 -41.98
C ALA A 24 33.06 -48.30 -42.80
N LEU A 25 31.74 -48.06 -42.79
CA LEU A 25 30.78 -48.86 -43.57
C LEU A 25 31.08 -48.83 -45.07
N TRP A 26 31.50 -47.67 -45.58
CA TRP A 26 31.93 -47.52 -46.97
C TRP A 26 33.21 -48.28 -47.28
N SER A 27 34.20 -48.26 -46.38
CA SER A 27 35.47 -48.99 -46.52
C SER A 27 35.29 -50.51 -46.61
N PHE A 28 34.33 -51.07 -45.86
CA PHE A 28 34.07 -52.53 -45.81
C PHE A 28 33.12 -53.07 -46.90
N GLN A 29 32.64 -52.23 -47.84
CA GLN A 29 31.76 -52.62 -48.95
C GLN A 29 30.52 -53.44 -48.51
N ILE A 30 29.90 -53.04 -47.40
CA ILE A 30 28.73 -53.74 -46.83
C ILE A 30 27.51 -53.56 -47.75
N GLU A 31 26.64 -54.57 -47.80
CA GLU A 31 25.38 -54.51 -48.56
C GLU A 31 24.50 -53.33 -48.15
N SER A 32 23.93 -52.64 -49.15
CA SER A 32 23.15 -51.42 -48.95
C SER A 32 21.88 -51.62 -48.11
N SER A 33 21.31 -52.82 -48.13
CA SER A 33 20.16 -53.22 -47.29
C SER A 33 20.52 -53.13 -45.79
N ILE A 34 21.67 -53.66 -45.40
CA ILE A 34 22.17 -53.66 -44.02
C ILE A 34 22.51 -52.24 -43.56
N ILE A 35 23.16 -51.45 -44.43
CA ILE A 35 23.49 -50.05 -44.16
C ILE A 35 22.20 -49.23 -43.89
N SER A 36 21.15 -49.43 -44.70
CA SER A 36 19.88 -48.72 -44.51
C SER A 36 19.23 -49.04 -43.15
N TYR A 37 19.26 -50.31 -42.73
CA TYR A 37 18.73 -50.73 -41.43
C TYR A 37 19.51 -50.11 -40.26
N ILE A 38 20.84 -50.11 -40.32
CA ILE A 38 21.71 -49.48 -39.31
C ILE A 38 21.41 -47.97 -39.22
N PHE A 39 21.26 -47.29 -40.35
CA PHE A 39 20.97 -45.86 -40.40
C PHE A 39 19.61 -45.51 -39.77
N TYR A 40 18.55 -46.28 -40.06
CA TYR A 40 17.25 -46.07 -39.43
C TYR A 40 17.29 -46.30 -37.90
N MET A 41 18.00 -47.35 -37.47
CA MET A 41 18.19 -47.62 -36.04
C MET A 41 18.97 -46.50 -35.35
N GLN A 42 19.95 -45.90 -36.03
CA GLN A 42 20.77 -44.83 -35.49
C GLN A 42 20.02 -43.49 -35.39
N ILE A 43 19.22 -43.14 -36.39
CA ILE A 43 18.33 -41.98 -36.32
C ILE A 43 17.37 -42.15 -35.15
N PHE A 44 16.79 -43.34 -35.01
CA PHE A 44 15.87 -43.64 -33.92
C PHE A 44 16.53 -43.46 -32.54
N LEU A 45 17.71 -44.05 -32.32
CA LEU A 45 18.44 -43.93 -31.05
C LEU A 45 18.85 -42.48 -30.76
N THR A 46 19.28 -41.72 -31.77
CA THR A 46 19.66 -40.32 -31.63
C THR A 46 18.45 -39.45 -31.28
N ALA A 47 17.31 -39.68 -31.93
CA ALA A 47 16.05 -39.01 -31.61
C ALA A 47 15.59 -39.33 -30.18
N CYS A 48 15.68 -40.60 -29.76
CA CYS A 48 15.40 -41.00 -28.38
C CYS A 48 16.33 -40.30 -27.38
N TYR A 49 17.63 -40.21 -27.67
CA TYR A 49 18.60 -39.51 -26.82
C TYR A 49 18.22 -38.02 -26.64
N PHE A 50 17.96 -37.30 -27.74
CA PHE A 50 17.59 -35.89 -27.67
C PHE A 50 16.24 -35.67 -26.99
N LEU A 51 15.27 -36.57 -27.19
CA LEU A 51 13.98 -36.51 -26.50
C LEU A 51 14.17 -36.67 -24.98
N CYS A 52 14.92 -37.68 -24.55
CA CYS A 52 15.24 -37.91 -23.14
C CYS A 52 16.00 -36.72 -22.53
N PHE A 53 16.99 -36.18 -23.26
CA PHE A 53 17.74 -35.01 -22.83
C PHE A 53 16.87 -33.75 -22.70
N TYR A 54 15.97 -33.52 -23.67
CA TYR A 54 15.02 -32.42 -23.65
C TYR A 54 14.06 -32.53 -22.46
N ILE A 55 13.49 -33.72 -22.21
CA ILE A 55 12.59 -33.96 -21.07
C ILE A 55 13.33 -33.71 -19.76
N TYR A 56 14.55 -34.25 -19.61
CA TYR A 56 15.39 -34.07 -18.43
C TYR A 56 15.68 -32.58 -18.16
N LYS A 57 16.12 -31.83 -19.18
CA LYS A 57 16.42 -30.41 -19.04
C LYS A 57 15.18 -29.55 -18.82
N LYS A 58 14.06 -29.85 -19.49
CA LYS A 58 12.79 -29.14 -19.28
C LYS A 58 12.30 -29.32 -17.84
N ALA A 59 12.41 -30.52 -17.28
CA ALA A 59 12.09 -30.77 -15.87
C ALA A 59 12.98 -29.94 -14.94
N GLN A 60 14.29 -29.89 -15.19
CA GLN A 60 15.23 -29.10 -14.40
C GLN A 60 14.96 -27.58 -14.48
N TYR A 61 14.64 -27.06 -15.66
CA TYR A 61 14.30 -25.64 -15.84
C TYR A 61 12.98 -25.28 -15.18
N LYS A 62 11.97 -26.15 -15.25
CA LYS A 62 10.69 -25.94 -14.58
C LYS A 62 10.88 -25.86 -13.07
N GLN A 63 11.65 -26.78 -12.49
CA GLN A 63 12.02 -26.73 -11.06
C GLN A 63 12.70 -25.39 -10.72
N LEU A 64 13.66 -24.93 -11.51
CA LEU A 64 14.35 -23.66 -11.24
C LEU A 64 13.46 -22.41 -11.33
N CYS A 65 12.43 -22.41 -12.19
CA CYS A 65 11.51 -21.29 -12.33
C CYS A 65 10.44 -21.24 -11.22
N GLU A 66 10.15 -22.39 -10.59
CA GLU A 66 9.14 -22.52 -9.53
C GLU A 66 9.75 -22.47 -8.12
N MET A 67 11.07 -22.43 -7.99
CA MET A 67 11.78 -22.49 -6.70
C MET A 67 11.98 -21.11 -6.06
N ASP A 68 11.69 -21.04 -4.77
CA ASP A 68 12.01 -19.89 -3.93
C ASP A 68 13.52 -19.77 -3.66
N ALA A 69 14.03 -18.56 -3.40
CA ALA A 69 15.47 -18.32 -3.19
C ALA A 69 16.08 -19.19 -2.07
N LYS A 70 15.29 -19.59 -1.08
CA LYS A 70 15.70 -20.52 -0.01
C LYS A 70 15.85 -21.97 -0.49
N GLN A 71 15.02 -22.39 -1.44
CA GLN A 71 15.04 -23.74 -2.03
C GLN A 71 16.19 -23.88 -3.02
N PHE A 72 16.51 -22.82 -3.78
CA PHE A 72 17.62 -22.81 -4.73
C PHE A 72 18.96 -23.16 -4.07
N VAL A 73 19.16 -22.70 -2.83
CA VAL A 73 20.40 -22.88 -2.08
C VAL A 73 20.51 -24.27 -1.41
N GLN A 74 19.43 -25.05 -1.40
CA GLN A 74 19.40 -26.44 -0.92
C GLN A 74 19.68 -27.47 -2.03
N ILE A 75 19.85 -27.05 -3.28
CA ILE A 75 20.14 -27.96 -4.39
C ILE A 75 21.50 -28.65 -4.17
N GLU A 76 21.50 -29.97 -4.31
CA GLU A 76 22.68 -30.83 -4.19
C GLU A 76 23.73 -30.42 -5.24
N SER A 77 24.92 -30.03 -4.76
CA SER A 77 26.02 -29.54 -5.60
C SER A 77 26.70 -30.69 -6.33
N LYS A 78 26.83 -30.58 -7.66
CA LYS A 78 27.50 -31.60 -8.49
C LYS A 78 29.01 -31.37 -8.62
N SER A 79 29.53 -30.25 -8.12
CA SER A 79 30.96 -29.93 -8.12
C SER A 79 31.38 -29.13 -6.88
N LEU A 80 32.66 -29.26 -6.49
CA LEU A 80 33.28 -28.52 -5.38
C LEU A 80 33.07 -27.00 -5.48
N MET A 81 33.21 -26.43 -6.68
CA MET A 81 32.97 -24.99 -6.91
C MET A 81 31.50 -24.60 -6.67
N GLN A 82 30.55 -25.46 -7.02
CA GLN A 82 29.12 -25.19 -6.76
C GLN A 82 28.80 -25.29 -5.27
N GLU A 83 29.48 -26.17 -4.54
CA GLU A 83 29.30 -26.31 -3.09
C GLU A 83 29.76 -25.04 -2.34
N GLU A 84 30.89 -24.47 -2.74
CA GLU A 84 31.38 -23.21 -2.16
C GLU A 84 30.47 -22.01 -2.48
N VAL A 85 29.97 -21.92 -3.71
CA VAL A 85 29.00 -20.88 -4.10
C VAL A 85 27.71 -21.01 -3.30
N ASN A 86 27.19 -22.24 -3.15
CA ASN A 86 25.99 -22.48 -2.34
C ASN A 86 26.23 -22.15 -0.86
N ARG A 87 27.41 -22.45 -0.31
CA ARG A 87 27.80 -22.05 1.05
C ARG A 87 27.77 -20.53 1.23
N MET A 88 28.42 -19.77 0.36
CA MET A 88 28.41 -18.30 0.43
C MET A 88 26.99 -17.75 0.28
N MET A 89 26.18 -18.34 -0.61
CA MET A 89 24.81 -17.90 -0.82
C MET A 89 23.91 -18.18 0.41
N ARG A 90 24.13 -19.30 1.14
CA ARG A 90 23.49 -19.56 2.44
C ARG A 90 23.82 -18.46 3.43
N GLU A 91 25.10 -18.14 3.59
CA GLU A 91 25.56 -17.11 4.54
C GLU A 91 24.94 -15.74 4.24
N VAL A 92 24.89 -15.34 2.97
CA VAL A 92 24.27 -14.08 2.55
C VAL A 92 22.76 -14.08 2.85
N LEU A 93 22.04 -15.15 2.52
CA LEU A 93 20.61 -15.26 2.81
C LEU A 93 20.31 -15.27 4.31
N GLU A 94 21.12 -15.95 5.10
CA GLU A 94 20.99 -15.95 6.56
C GLU A 94 21.23 -14.56 7.14
N ASN A 95 22.31 -13.89 6.71
CA ASN A 95 22.63 -12.54 7.17
C ASN A 95 21.56 -11.53 6.77
N TYR A 96 21.04 -11.63 5.54
CA TYR A 96 19.92 -10.83 5.07
C TYR A 96 18.66 -11.08 5.91
N THR A 97 18.31 -12.34 6.16
CA THR A 97 17.13 -12.70 6.95
C THR A 97 17.25 -12.20 8.39
N LYS A 98 18.41 -12.38 9.02
CA LYS A 98 18.70 -11.86 10.37
C LYS A 98 18.60 -10.33 10.42
N SER A 99 19.17 -9.65 9.44
CA SER A 99 19.14 -8.17 9.35
C SER A 99 17.72 -7.65 9.15
N LYS A 100 16.94 -8.31 8.28
CA LYS A 100 15.54 -7.98 8.04
C LYS A 100 14.69 -8.17 9.30
N GLN A 101 14.85 -9.29 10.00
CA GLN A 101 14.14 -9.56 11.25
C GLN A 101 14.51 -8.54 12.34
N LYS A 102 15.79 -8.21 12.47
CA LYS A 102 16.26 -7.19 13.43
C LYS A 102 15.63 -5.83 13.12
N TYR A 103 15.65 -5.40 11.86
CA TYR A 103 15.05 -4.13 11.44
C TYR A 103 13.54 -4.09 11.71
N GLN A 104 12.82 -5.17 11.40
CA GLN A 104 11.37 -5.27 11.65
C GLN A 104 11.07 -5.16 13.16
N LYS A 105 11.83 -5.86 14.00
CA LYS A 105 11.67 -5.80 15.45
C LYS A 105 11.94 -4.39 15.98
N GLU A 106 13.02 -3.75 15.55
CA GLU A 106 13.34 -2.37 15.94
C GLU A 106 12.25 -1.37 15.53
N ASN A 107 11.61 -1.58 14.37
CA ASN A 107 10.51 -0.70 13.93
C ASN A 107 9.26 -0.88 14.80
N GLN A 108 8.89 -2.12 15.09
CA GLN A 108 7.76 -2.45 15.99
C GLN A 108 7.99 -1.91 17.41
N ASP A 109 9.20 -2.02 17.94
CA ASP A 109 9.54 -1.48 19.26
C ASP A 109 9.46 0.05 19.28
N ARG A 110 9.88 0.73 18.18
CA ARG A 110 9.69 2.19 18.02
C ARG A 110 8.21 2.56 18.03
N GLU A 111 7.40 1.88 17.24
CA GLU A 111 5.95 2.10 17.15
C GLU A 111 5.29 1.97 18.52
N ARG A 112 5.57 0.89 19.25
CA ARG A 112 5.03 0.66 20.61
C ARG A 112 5.45 1.77 21.59
N CYS A 113 6.69 2.24 21.51
CA CYS A 113 7.17 3.33 22.37
C CYS A 113 6.39 4.63 22.12
N PHE A 114 6.17 4.98 20.84
CA PHE A 114 5.37 6.14 20.45
C PHE A 114 3.91 6.04 20.93
N GLU A 115 3.29 4.86 20.85
CA GLU A 115 1.93 4.64 21.37
C GLU A 115 1.85 4.92 22.88
N VAL A 116 2.82 4.43 23.65
CA VAL A 116 2.91 4.67 25.10
C VAL A 116 3.07 6.15 25.40
N TRP A 117 3.97 6.84 24.70
CA TRP A 117 4.18 8.29 24.89
C TRP A 117 2.91 9.09 24.61
N ILE A 118 2.16 8.73 23.57
CA ILE A 118 0.91 9.39 23.27
C ILE A 118 -0.13 9.15 24.37
N HIS A 119 -0.25 7.92 24.89
CA HIS A 119 -1.13 7.65 26.03
C HIS A 119 -0.75 8.51 27.25
N GLN A 120 0.56 8.64 27.52
CA GLN A 120 1.06 9.50 28.58
C GLN A 120 0.80 10.99 28.34
N ILE A 121 0.75 11.46 27.09
CA ILE A 121 0.34 12.84 26.73
C ILE A 121 -1.17 13.06 26.90
N LYS A 122 -2.00 12.05 26.60
CA LYS A 122 -3.47 12.14 26.79
C LYS A 122 -3.88 12.32 28.26
N THR A 123 -3.08 11.82 29.19
CA THR A 123 -3.37 11.91 30.64
C THR A 123 -3.35 13.35 31.18
N PRO A 124 -2.28 14.16 31.02
CA PRO A 124 -2.28 15.56 31.44
C PRO A 124 -3.28 16.41 30.64
N ILE A 125 -3.57 16.06 29.39
CA ILE A 125 -4.66 16.70 28.63
C ILE A 125 -6.01 16.51 29.33
N PHE A 126 -6.31 15.29 29.79
CA PHE A 126 -7.53 15.02 30.56
C PHE A 126 -7.57 15.81 31.86
N ALA A 127 -6.45 15.89 32.58
CA ALA A 127 -6.36 16.72 33.79
C ALA A 127 -6.60 18.21 33.48
N MET A 128 -6.04 18.73 32.39
CA MET A 128 -6.32 20.10 31.93
C MET A 128 -7.81 20.29 31.65
N LYS A 129 -8.47 19.34 30.99
CA LYS A 129 -9.92 19.38 30.72
C LYS A 129 -10.74 19.55 31.99
N MET A 130 -10.39 18.80 33.04
CA MET A 130 -11.03 18.90 34.35
C MET A 130 -10.76 20.25 35.02
N LEU A 131 -9.51 20.73 34.98
CA LEU A 131 -9.12 22.00 35.57
C LEU A 131 -9.81 23.20 34.92
N LEU A 132 -10.14 23.10 33.62
CA LEU A 132 -10.88 24.14 32.91
C LEU A 132 -12.29 24.36 33.48
N GLU A 133 -12.88 23.40 34.18
CA GLU A 133 -14.20 23.56 34.80
C GLU A 133 -14.20 24.63 35.90
N TYR A 134 -13.06 24.83 36.57
CA TYR A 134 -12.88 25.78 37.67
C TYR A 134 -12.52 27.21 37.23
N ILE A 135 -12.34 27.43 35.92
CA ILE A 135 -12.09 28.78 35.40
C ILE A 135 -13.42 29.54 35.33
N GLU A 136 -13.50 30.68 36.01
CA GLU A 136 -14.67 31.57 36.00
C GLU A 136 -14.76 32.42 34.72
N ASP A 137 -13.62 32.81 34.14
CA ASP A 137 -13.57 33.56 32.88
C ASP A 137 -13.93 32.65 31.69
N GLU A 138 -15.18 32.72 31.27
CA GLU A 138 -15.71 31.94 30.14
C GLU A 138 -14.98 32.20 28.82
N LYS A 139 -14.43 33.41 28.60
CA LYS A 139 -13.67 33.72 27.38
C LYS A 139 -12.34 32.98 27.37
N ARG A 140 -11.60 32.99 28.49
CA ARG A 140 -10.34 32.25 28.62
C ARG A 140 -10.56 30.74 28.61
N LYS A 141 -11.60 30.26 29.29
CA LYS A 141 -12.00 28.86 29.32
C LYS A 141 -12.29 28.32 27.92
N LYS A 142 -13.05 29.07 27.11
CA LYS A 142 -13.29 28.76 25.70
C LYS A 142 -11.98 28.68 24.89
N GLN A 143 -11.11 29.68 25.01
CA GLN A 143 -9.81 29.67 24.31
C GLN A 143 -8.96 28.45 24.68
N MET A 144 -8.91 28.08 25.97
CA MET A 144 -8.15 26.91 26.40
C MET A 144 -8.79 25.59 25.97
N ARG A 145 -10.13 25.48 25.94
CA ARG A 145 -10.83 24.31 25.38
C ARG A 145 -10.48 24.09 23.91
N GLN A 146 -10.38 25.17 23.13
CA GLN A 146 -9.96 25.10 21.73
C GLN A 146 -8.53 24.60 21.56
N GLU A 147 -7.60 25.13 22.36
CA GLU A 147 -6.21 24.67 22.30
C GLU A 147 -6.06 23.23 22.77
N LEU A 148 -6.80 22.82 23.81
CA LEU A 148 -6.80 21.44 24.29
C LEU A 148 -7.34 20.47 23.24
N PHE A 149 -8.45 20.83 22.58
CA PHE A 149 -9.01 20.07 21.47
C PHE A 149 -7.99 19.90 20.34
N LYS A 150 -7.28 20.97 19.96
CA LYS A 150 -6.21 20.88 18.93
C LYS A 150 -5.10 19.90 19.33
N ILE A 151 -4.64 19.93 20.59
CA ILE A 151 -3.61 19.01 21.08
C ILE A 151 -4.10 17.57 21.01
N GLU A 152 -5.34 17.30 21.44
CA GLU A 152 -5.96 15.96 21.32
C GLU A 152 -5.95 15.49 19.87
N ARG A 153 -6.37 16.34 18.93
CA ARG A 153 -6.40 16.03 17.50
C ARG A 153 -5.00 15.77 16.93
N TYR A 154 -3.99 16.57 17.27
CA TYR A 154 -2.62 16.35 16.81
C TYR A 154 -2.01 15.07 17.36
N THR A 155 -2.31 14.75 18.61
CA THR A 155 -1.83 13.53 19.25
C THR A 155 -2.49 12.30 18.63
N GLN A 156 -3.79 12.37 18.33
CA GLN A 156 -4.51 11.31 17.62
C GLN A 156 -4.02 11.16 16.16
N MET A 157 -3.77 12.27 15.48
CA MET A 157 -3.21 12.28 14.13
C MET A 157 -1.84 11.59 14.11
N ALA A 158 -0.96 11.89 15.08
CA ALA A 158 0.34 11.24 15.20
C ALA A 158 0.22 9.71 15.33
N LEU A 159 -0.67 9.20 16.19
CA LEU A 159 -0.94 7.75 16.26
C LEU A 159 -1.37 7.19 14.91
N ASN A 160 -2.29 7.86 14.25
CA ASN A 160 -2.85 7.39 12.99
C ASN A 160 -1.79 7.35 11.89
N VAL A 161 -0.79 8.24 11.87
CA VAL A 161 0.33 8.13 10.90
C VAL A 161 1.07 6.80 11.03
N PHE A 162 1.37 6.37 12.25
CA PHE A 162 2.10 5.12 12.49
C PHE A 162 1.28 3.89 12.14
N LYS A 163 -0.04 3.93 12.38
CA LYS A 163 -0.94 2.80 12.11
C LYS A 163 -1.42 2.71 10.67
N MET A 164 -1.12 3.70 9.84
CA MET A 164 -1.68 3.77 8.50
C MET A 164 -1.38 2.51 7.69
N ASP A 165 -0.19 1.93 7.89
CA ASP A 165 0.29 0.73 7.19
C ASP A 165 -0.19 -0.61 7.80
N GLU A 166 -1.03 -0.60 8.84
CA GLU A 166 -1.69 -1.80 9.36
C GLU A 166 -2.80 -2.29 8.41
N ASP A 167 -3.19 -3.56 8.54
CA ASP A 167 -4.29 -4.15 7.77
C ASP A 167 -5.62 -3.44 8.07
N TYR A 168 -6.38 -3.12 7.01
CA TYR A 168 -7.69 -2.47 7.09
C TYR A 168 -8.78 -3.50 7.39
N ILE A 169 -9.64 -3.20 8.36
CA ILE A 169 -10.77 -4.07 8.72
C ILE A 169 -11.99 -3.55 7.97
N ILE A 170 -12.27 -4.14 6.81
CA ILE A 170 -13.42 -3.77 5.99
C ILE A 170 -14.69 -4.38 6.57
N GLU A 171 -15.65 -3.53 6.93
CA GLU A 171 -16.95 -3.94 7.46
C GLU A 171 -18.10 -3.16 6.83
N LYS A 172 -19.31 -3.70 6.97
CA LYS A 172 -20.54 -3.10 6.46
C LYS A 172 -20.96 -1.94 7.36
N CYS A 173 -20.87 -0.70 6.84
CA CYS A 173 -21.16 0.52 7.60
C CYS A 173 -22.33 1.31 7.00
N SER A 174 -23.10 1.99 7.85
CA SER A 174 -24.06 3.04 7.44
C SER A 174 -23.34 4.37 7.37
N ILE A 175 -23.47 5.07 6.24
CA ILE A 175 -22.82 6.37 6.02
C ILE A 175 -23.34 7.43 6.98
N GLU A 176 -24.65 7.44 7.23
CA GLU A 176 -25.24 8.40 8.16
C GLU A 176 -24.57 8.28 9.53
N LYS A 177 -24.37 7.06 10.03
CA LYS A 177 -23.71 6.81 11.32
C LYS A 177 -22.26 7.29 11.33
N LEU A 178 -21.49 7.02 10.27
CA LEU A 178 -20.09 7.45 10.16
C LEU A 178 -19.96 8.98 10.14
N VAL A 179 -20.83 9.65 9.39
CA VAL A 179 -20.85 11.11 9.29
C VAL A 179 -21.30 11.75 10.61
N GLN A 180 -22.35 11.23 11.24
CA GLN A 180 -22.78 11.67 12.57
C GLN A 180 -21.69 11.49 13.63
N GLU A 181 -20.93 10.40 13.59
CA GLU A 181 -19.80 10.17 14.50
C GLU A 181 -18.73 11.28 14.34
N ALA A 182 -18.35 11.61 13.11
CA ALA A 182 -17.41 12.69 12.84
C ALA A 182 -17.94 14.08 13.26
N ILE A 183 -19.23 14.36 13.03
CA ILE A 183 -19.89 15.61 13.45
C ILE A 183 -19.88 15.74 14.99
N ARG A 184 -20.17 14.65 15.71
CA ARG A 184 -20.18 14.63 17.18
C ARG A 184 -18.83 15.05 17.76
N THR A 185 -17.72 14.58 17.18
CA THR A 185 -16.36 14.98 17.59
C THR A 185 -16.17 16.50 17.53
N TYR A 186 -16.75 17.17 16.52
CA TYR A 186 -16.53 18.60 16.26
C TYR A 186 -17.64 19.52 16.75
N THR A 187 -18.70 18.99 17.37
CA THR A 187 -19.88 19.78 17.80
C THR A 187 -19.50 20.98 18.66
N LEU A 188 -18.56 20.81 19.60
CA LEU A 188 -18.07 21.91 20.43
C LEU A 188 -17.45 23.04 19.59
N MET A 189 -16.68 22.71 18.56
CA MET A 189 -16.03 23.70 17.70
C MET A 189 -17.03 24.48 16.85
N PHE A 190 -18.10 23.84 16.37
CA PHE A 190 -19.20 24.52 15.69
C PHE A 190 -19.84 25.57 16.59
N VAL A 191 -20.20 25.19 17.83
CA VAL A 191 -20.81 26.08 18.81
C VAL A 191 -19.87 27.21 19.19
N GLU A 192 -18.61 26.90 19.45
CA GLU A 192 -17.64 27.90 19.86
C GLU A 192 -17.30 28.89 18.75
N LYS A 193 -17.31 28.50 17.48
CA LYS A 193 -17.13 29.42 16.35
C LYS A 193 -18.43 30.09 15.88
N GLY A 194 -19.59 29.64 16.34
CA GLY A 194 -20.88 30.13 15.86
C GLY A 194 -21.17 29.73 14.40
N LEU A 195 -20.62 28.60 13.95
CA LEU A 195 -20.86 28.07 12.60
C LEU A 195 -22.17 27.27 12.57
N ARG A 196 -22.92 27.39 11.47
CA ARG A 196 -24.10 26.56 11.22
C ARG A 196 -23.70 25.26 10.53
N LEU A 197 -24.46 24.20 10.80
CA LEU A 197 -24.33 22.92 10.14
C LEU A 197 -25.64 22.61 9.42
N ASP A 198 -25.56 22.41 8.11
CA ASP A 198 -26.65 21.90 7.28
C ASP A 198 -26.33 20.45 6.93
N PHE A 199 -27.08 19.51 7.51
CA PHE A 199 -26.83 18.07 7.37
C PHE A 199 -28.08 17.39 6.79
N VAL A 200 -27.93 16.89 5.57
CA VAL A 200 -28.96 16.13 4.86
C VAL A 200 -28.33 14.83 4.36
N CYS A 201 -28.84 13.69 4.82
CA CYS A 201 -28.24 12.40 4.52
C CYS A 201 -29.31 11.37 4.17
N ASP A 202 -29.34 10.96 2.91
CA ASP A 202 -30.02 9.74 2.48
C ASP A 202 -29.09 8.57 2.80
N ASP A 203 -29.36 7.84 3.89
CA ASP A 203 -28.46 6.79 4.37
C ASP A 203 -28.27 5.67 3.33
N PHE A 204 -27.03 5.25 3.16
CA PHE A 204 -26.65 4.12 2.32
C PHE A 204 -25.51 3.33 2.95
N VAL A 205 -25.36 2.09 2.51
CA VAL A 205 -24.40 1.15 3.06
C VAL A 205 -23.12 1.16 2.22
N VAL A 206 -21.98 1.15 2.88
CA VAL A 206 -20.65 1.01 2.26
C VAL A 206 -19.85 -0.11 2.94
N PHE A 207 -18.85 -0.63 2.23
CA PHE A 207 -17.86 -1.56 2.76
C PHE A 207 -16.55 -0.80 2.94
N THR A 208 -16.20 -0.51 4.19
CA THR A 208 -15.05 0.34 4.50
C THR A 208 -14.49 0.00 5.88
N ASP A 209 -13.30 0.48 6.18
CA ASP A 209 -12.81 0.51 7.55
C ASP A 209 -13.41 1.72 8.26
N LYS A 210 -14.26 1.44 9.25
CA LYS A 210 -14.95 2.47 10.04
C LYS A 210 -14.00 3.50 10.61
N LYS A 211 -12.91 3.06 11.26
CA LYS A 211 -11.97 3.94 11.97
C LYS A 211 -11.30 4.90 11.00
N TRP A 212 -10.80 4.37 9.87
CA TRP A 212 -10.11 5.17 8.87
C TRP A 212 -11.04 6.10 8.10
N PHE A 213 -12.27 5.65 7.80
CA PHE A 213 -13.25 6.48 7.12
C PHE A 213 -13.74 7.63 8.00
N VAL A 214 -14.01 7.39 9.28
CA VAL A 214 -14.31 8.47 10.25
C VAL A 214 -13.15 9.44 10.34
N PHE A 215 -11.90 8.96 10.38
CA PHE A 215 -10.74 9.85 10.38
C PHE A 215 -10.67 10.75 9.14
N VAL A 216 -10.98 10.23 7.94
CA VAL A 216 -11.07 11.04 6.72
C VAL A 216 -12.10 12.15 6.88
N LEU A 217 -13.32 11.80 7.32
CA LEU A 217 -14.40 12.77 7.55
C LEU A 217 -13.99 13.83 8.57
N GLU A 218 -13.36 13.43 9.68
CA GLU A 218 -12.86 14.36 10.70
C GLU A 218 -11.81 15.33 10.14
N GLN A 219 -10.88 14.88 9.28
CA GLN A 219 -9.90 15.76 8.65
C GLN A 219 -10.56 16.76 7.68
N LEU A 220 -11.61 16.35 6.97
CA LEU A 220 -12.35 17.23 6.08
C LEU A 220 -13.15 18.27 6.89
N LEU A 221 -13.81 17.86 7.97
CA LEU A 221 -14.51 18.76 8.88
C LEU A 221 -13.57 19.74 9.58
N ASP A 222 -12.39 19.29 10.03
CA ASP A 222 -11.38 20.17 10.62
C ASP A 222 -11.00 21.30 9.66
N ASN A 223 -10.76 20.96 8.39
CA ASN A 223 -10.47 21.95 7.35
C ASN A 223 -11.66 22.89 7.13
N ALA A 224 -12.87 22.36 6.94
CA ALA A 224 -14.06 23.17 6.72
C ALA A 224 -14.29 24.18 7.86
N ILE A 225 -14.19 23.73 9.12
CA ILE A 225 -14.34 24.57 10.31
C ILE A 225 -13.20 25.57 10.42
N LYS A 226 -11.97 25.19 10.09
CA LYS A 226 -10.80 26.06 10.15
C LYS A 226 -10.88 27.21 9.17
N TYR A 227 -11.29 26.94 7.93
CA TYR A 227 -11.30 27.91 6.83
C TYR A 227 -12.61 28.70 6.71
N THR A 228 -13.67 28.28 7.38
CA THR A 228 -14.92 29.05 7.53
C THR A 228 -14.82 29.97 8.75
N LYS A 229 -14.89 31.30 8.52
CA LYS A 229 -14.92 32.30 9.60
C LYS A 229 -16.32 32.46 10.17
N GLU A 230 -17.29 32.64 9.29
CA GLU A 230 -18.71 32.80 9.56
C GLU A 230 -19.45 32.12 8.40
N GLY A 231 -20.63 31.54 8.67
CA GLY A 231 -21.42 30.87 7.63
C GLY A 231 -21.86 29.46 8.03
N THR A 232 -22.09 28.65 7.02
CA THR A 232 -22.65 27.29 7.13
C THR A 232 -21.69 26.29 6.50
N ILE A 233 -21.56 25.11 7.13
CA ILE A 233 -20.93 23.94 6.52
C ILE A 233 -22.06 23.01 6.11
N HIS A 234 -22.07 22.62 4.84
CA HIS A 234 -23.08 21.75 4.25
C HIS A 234 -22.52 20.35 4.10
N ILE A 235 -23.24 19.36 4.60
CA ILE A 235 -22.91 17.94 4.46
C ILE A 235 -24.11 17.24 3.84
N HIS A 236 -23.93 16.78 2.60
CA HIS A 236 -24.94 16.08 1.84
C HIS A 236 -24.49 14.65 1.53
N CYS A 237 -25.35 13.67 1.81
CA CYS A 237 -25.13 12.28 1.41
C CYS A 237 -26.30 11.84 0.54
N ASP A 238 -26.03 11.50 -0.72
CA ASP A 238 -27.01 11.03 -1.70
C ASP A 238 -26.29 10.19 -2.75
N ASN A 239 -26.99 9.31 -3.47
CA ASN A 239 -26.44 8.63 -4.67
C ASN A 239 -25.03 8.01 -4.50
N ASN A 240 -24.76 7.38 -3.35
CA ASN A 240 -23.47 6.78 -3.00
C ASN A 240 -22.28 7.76 -2.99
N LYS A 241 -22.54 9.04 -2.71
CA LYS A 241 -21.51 10.07 -2.53
C LYS A 241 -21.77 10.86 -1.25
N ILE A 242 -20.71 11.42 -0.71
CA ILE A 242 -20.73 12.34 0.43
C ILE A 242 -20.09 13.64 -0.06
N SER A 243 -20.81 14.75 0.05
CA SER A 243 -20.30 16.09 -0.23
C SER A 243 -20.18 16.87 1.07
N ILE A 244 -19.01 17.44 1.32
CA ILE A 244 -18.75 18.36 2.42
C ILE A 244 -18.33 19.69 1.80
N ARG A 245 -19.19 20.71 1.93
CA ARG A 245 -18.95 22.05 1.41
C ARG A 245 -18.83 23.06 2.54
N ASP A 246 -17.79 23.86 2.48
CA ASP A 246 -17.60 25.02 3.36
C ASP A 246 -17.92 26.34 2.65
N GLU A 247 -18.19 27.39 3.43
CA GLU A 247 -18.37 28.78 2.95
C GLU A 247 -17.13 29.65 3.25
N GLY A 248 -15.95 29.04 3.27
CA GLY A 248 -14.69 29.68 3.62
C GLY A 248 -14.06 30.50 2.49
N CYS A 249 -12.75 30.71 2.60
CA CYS A 249 -11.97 31.54 1.65
C CYS A 249 -11.75 30.92 0.27
N GLY A 250 -12.21 29.68 0.05
CA GLY A 250 -11.96 28.91 -1.17
C GLY A 250 -10.48 28.56 -1.41
N ILE A 251 -10.21 27.86 -2.51
CA ILE A 251 -8.86 27.49 -2.95
C ILE A 251 -8.67 27.91 -4.41
N LYS A 252 -7.54 28.53 -4.74
CA LYS A 252 -7.23 28.87 -6.15
C LYS A 252 -7.11 27.58 -6.97
N GLU A 253 -7.71 27.52 -8.16
CA GLU A 253 -7.70 26.29 -8.98
C GLU A 253 -6.30 25.69 -9.21
N LYS A 254 -5.29 26.56 -9.39
CA LYS A 254 -3.88 26.18 -9.55
C LYS A 254 -3.31 25.39 -8.36
N ASP A 255 -3.90 25.54 -7.18
CA ASP A 255 -3.45 24.91 -5.94
C ASP A 255 -4.19 23.60 -5.66
N LEU A 256 -5.32 23.31 -6.32
CA LEU A 256 -6.13 22.09 -6.10
C LEU A 256 -5.34 20.78 -6.33
N LYS A 257 -4.36 20.78 -7.24
CA LYS A 257 -3.48 19.61 -7.44
C LYS A 257 -2.38 19.51 -6.39
N GLN A 258 -2.06 20.62 -5.72
CA GLN A 258 -0.94 20.70 -4.77
C GLN A 258 -1.40 20.50 -3.32
N ILE A 259 -2.65 20.77 -2.98
CA ILE A 259 -3.18 20.65 -1.62
C ILE A 259 -3.12 19.23 -1.04
N LEU A 260 -2.98 18.22 -1.90
CA LEU A 260 -2.80 16.82 -1.49
C LEU A 260 -1.33 16.43 -1.27
N LYS A 261 -0.37 17.33 -1.55
CA LYS A 261 1.05 17.04 -1.33
C LYS A 261 1.39 17.17 0.15
N LYS A 262 2.23 16.25 0.62
CA LYS A 262 2.75 16.25 2.00
C LYS A 262 3.36 17.60 2.36
N GLY A 263 2.86 18.21 3.45
CA GLY A 263 3.37 19.47 3.99
C GLY A 263 2.99 20.71 3.19
N TYR A 264 2.12 20.60 2.17
CA TYR A 264 1.71 21.76 1.39
C TYR A 264 0.77 22.66 2.19
N THR A 265 1.13 23.93 2.29
CA THR A 265 0.27 24.98 2.85
C THR A 265 0.22 26.12 1.84
N GLY A 266 -0.95 26.34 1.24
CA GLY A 266 -1.18 27.46 0.32
C GLY A 266 -0.92 28.81 1.00
N GLU A 267 -1.00 29.91 0.25
CA GLU A 267 -0.74 31.27 0.78
C GLU A 267 -1.59 31.58 2.03
N THR A 268 -2.88 31.24 1.99
CA THR A 268 -3.81 31.41 3.13
C THR A 268 -3.42 30.54 4.33
N GLY A 269 -2.91 29.33 4.08
CA GLY A 269 -2.44 28.42 5.11
C GLY A 269 -1.18 28.92 5.82
N ARG A 270 -0.22 29.46 5.06
CA ARG A 270 1.04 30.03 5.58
C ARG A 270 0.80 31.20 6.54
N ASN A 271 -0.18 32.05 6.24
CA ASN A 271 -0.53 33.18 7.10
C ASN A 271 -1.26 32.75 8.39
N SER A 272 -1.86 31.55 8.42
CA SER A 272 -2.65 31.08 9.58
C SER A 272 -1.82 30.50 10.73
N LYS A 273 -0.50 30.29 10.59
CA LYS A 273 0.43 29.61 11.54
C LYS A 273 -0.03 28.23 12.09
N GLN A 274 -1.22 27.76 11.74
CA GLN A 274 -1.86 26.54 12.24
C GLN A 274 -2.00 25.46 11.16
N ALA A 275 -1.44 25.65 9.97
CA ALA A 275 -1.52 24.68 8.88
C ALA A 275 -0.26 23.80 8.85
N SER A 276 -0.42 22.50 9.09
CA SER A 276 0.67 21.51 8.96
C SER A 276 0.84 21.02 7.51
N GLY A 277 -0.20 21.13 6.68
CA GLY A 277 -0.22 20.59 5.32
C GLY A 277 -0.28 19.06 5.25
N MET A 278 -0.61 18.40 6.37
CA MET A 278 -0.60 16.93 6.48
C MET A 278 -2.00 16.31 6.42
N GLY A 279 -3.05 17.05 6.81
CA GLY A 279 -4.42 16.51 6.88
C GLY A 279 -4.94 15.98 5.55
N LEU A 280 -4.95 16.82 4.50
CA LEU A 280 -5.41 16.43 3.17
C LEU A 280 -4.50 15.38 2.49
N TYR A 281 -3.21 15.36 2.83
CA TYR A 281 -2.31 14.30 2.40
C TYR A 281 -2.76 12.94 2.95
N PHE A 282 -3.09 12.84 4.24
CA PHE A 282 -3.62 11.59 4.81
C PHE A 282 -4.99 11.22 4.28
N VAL A 283 -5.87 12.21 4.05
CA VAL A 283 -7.14 11.96 3.38
C VAL A 283 -6.92 11.26 2.05
N LYS A 284 -5.97 11.75 1.23
CA LYS A 284 -5.62 11.10 -0.03
C LYS A 284 -5.13 9.66 0.17
N GLU A 285 -4.12 9.45 1.01
CA GLU A 285 -3.52 8.12 1.23
C GLU A 285 -4.55 7.09 1.71
N ILE A 286 -5.42 7.48 2.65
CA ILE A 286 -6.45 6.59 3.19
C ILE A 286 -7.55 6.33 2.15
N CYS A 287 -8.00 7.35 1.43
CA CYS A 287 -8.98 7.17 0.36
C CYS A 287 -8.45 6.24 -0.75
N GLU A 288 -7.16 6.34 -1.11
CA GLU A 288 -6.54 5.44 -2.08
C GLU A 288 -6.54 3.98 -1.60
N ARG A 289 -6.22 3.73 -0.33
CA ARG A 289 -6.24 2.39 0.29
C ARG A 289 -7.64 1.82 0.45
N LEU A 290 -8.63 2.66 0.76
CA LEU A 290 -10.04 2.29 0.86
C LEU A 290 -10.78 2.31 -0.49
N HIS A 291 -10.07 2.59 -1.59
CA HIS A 291 -10.64 2.73 -2.94
C HIS A 291 -11.77 3.77 -3.05
N VAL A 292 -11.78 4.77 -2.16
CA VAL A 292 -12.73 5.89 -2.16
C VAL A 292 -12.27 6.93 -3.17
N LYS A 293 -13.13 7.27 -4.14
CA LYS A 293 -12.79 8.35 -5.09
C LYS A 293 -12.95 9.70 -4.40
N LEU A 294 -11.86 10.47 -4.39
CA LEU A 294 -11.79 11.81 -3.79
C LEU A 294 -11.75 12.86 -4.90
N SER A 295 -12.61 13.88 -4.81
CA SER A 295 -12.61 15.02 -5.74
C SER A 295 -12.87 16.33 -5.01
N PHE A 296 -12.36 17.42 -5.58
CA PHE A 296 -12.44 18.77 -5.03
C PHE A 296 -13.07 19.69 -6.06
N ILE A 297 -14.05 20.49 -5.63
CA ILE A 297 -14.70 21.52 -6.43
C ILE A 297 -14.50 22.82 -5.68
N SER A 298 -13.77 23.76 -6.30
CA SER A 298 -13.58 25.08 -5.70
C SER A 298 -14.74 25.99 -6.11
N HIS A 299 -15.30 26.70 -5.14
CA HIS A 299 -16.34 27.71 -5.35
C HIS A 299 -15.75 29.09 -5.05
N GLU A 300 -16.42 30.16 -5.50
CA GLU A 300 -16.00 31.54 -5.13
C GLU A 300 -15.98 31.76 -3.61
N LYS A 301 -16.86 31.05 -2.89
CA LYS A 301 -16.96 31.03 -1.43
C LYS A 301 -16.86 29.59 -0.92
N GLY A 302 -15.63 29.13 -0.75
CA GLY A 302 -15.30 27.88 -0.08
C GLY A 302 -14.92 26.72 -0.99
N LEU A 303 -14.74 25.56 -0.38
CA LEU A 303 -14.36 24.32 -1.05
C LEU A 303 -15.45 23.27 -0.83
N GLU A 304 -15.74 22.51 -1.87
CA GLU A 304 -16.55 21.31 -1.79
C GLU A 304 -15.67 20.08 -2.02
N VAL A 305 -15.72 19.15 -1.07
CA VAL A 305 -15.02 17.87 -1.13
C VAL A 305 -16.04 16.76 -1.31
N VAL A 306 -15.88 15.97 -2.36
CA VAL A 306 -16.78 14.87 -2.69
C VAL A 306 -16.03 13.54 -2.54
N LEU A 307 -16.57 12.66 -1.70
CA LEU A 307 -16.13 11.28 -1.51
C LEU A 307 -17.13 10.33 -2.19
N LYS A 308 -16.63 9.38 -2.98
CA LYS A 308 -17.44 8.29 -3.54
C LYS A 308 -16.86 6.94 -3.05
N PRO A 309 -17.39 6.39 -1.94
CA PRO A 309 -16.99 5.08 -1.45
C PRO A 309 -17.41 3.96 -2.40
N VAL A 310 -16.79 2.79 -2.22
CA VAL A 310 -17.11 1.59 -2.99
C VAL A 310 -18.36 0.92 -2.42
N ASN A 311 -19.30 0.57 -3.30
CA ASN A 311 -20.43 -0.29 -2.99
C ASN A 311 -20.20 -1.69 -3.62
N GLU A 312 -20.55 -2.75 -2.88
CA GLU A 312 -20.57 -4.22 -3.14
C GLU A 312 -19.76 -4.84 -4.31
N GLU A 313 -19.63 -4.24 -5.48
CA GLU A 313 -19.16 -4.88 -6.72
C GLU A 313 -17.65 -5.16 -6.83
N LEU A 314 -16.81 -4.75 -5.86
CA LEU A 314 -15.35 -4.86 -5.96
C LEU A 314 -14.71 -5.90 -5.02
N PHE A 315 -15.43 -6.39 -4.00
CA PHE A 315 -14.90 -7.38 -3.05
C PHE A 315 -15.27 -8.83 -3.39
N ASP A 316 -16.09 -9.05 -4.43
CA ASP A 316 -16.51 -10.37 -4.94
C ASP A 316 -15.67 -10.86 -6.14
N ARG A 317 -14.44 -10.36 -6.33
CA ARG A 317 -13.54 -10.82 -7.42
C ARG A 317 -12.16 -11.25 -6.94
#